data_AF-A0A3D2CEG2-F1
#
_entry.id   AF-A0A3D2CEG2-F1
#
_cell.length_a   1.000
_cell.length_b   1.000
_cell.length_c   1.000
_cell.angle_alpha   90.00
_cell.angle_beta   90.00
_cell.angle_gamma   90.00
#
_symmetry.space_group_name_H-M   'P 1'
#
loop_
_entity.id
_entity.type
_entity.pdbx_description
1 polymer ?
#
loop_
_entity_poly.entity_id
_entity_poly.type
_entity_poly.pdbx_seq_one_letter_code
_entity_poly.pdbx_strand_id
1 'polypeptide(L)'
;MLHAFLALALTASTASAAPAEQPVARGPAREKKPLLAAGLNWFVPGAGYMYNGRKPALVTVPMMAGAAGLTYIENFHQFDGGTLREIDSTAFAVTFGSVLVLNTGLAIDAYREAKNINEGRNRKASLSPTTFADADGTRYGAELRFAW
;
A
#
# COMPACT_ATOMS: atom_id res chain seq x y z
N MET A 1 42.02 21.98 25.64
CA MET A 1 40.65 22.46 25.90
C MET A 1 39.73 21.25 25.98
N LEU A 2 39.50 20.74 27.21
CA LEU A 2 38.20 20.69 27.90
C LEU A 2 37.19 19.73 27.21
N HIS A 3 37.16 18.41 27.50
CA HIS A 3 36.41 17.70 28.57
C HIS A 3 34.92 18.08 28.75
N ALA A 4 34.01 17.17 28.34
CA ALA A 4 32.73 16.82 28.97
C ALA A 4 32.14 15.62 28.17
N PHE A 5 32.19 14.35 28.60
CA PHE A 5 31.50 13.63 29.70
C PHE A 5 29.96 13.66 29.69
N LEU A 6 29.39 12.45 29.87
CA LEU A 6 28.07 12.12 30.43
C LEU A 6 26.83 12.41 29.55
N ALA A 7 25.74 11.64 29.56
CA ALA A 7 25.36 10.38 30.19
C ALA A 7 24.02 9.93 29.56
N LEU A 8 23.78 8.62 29.58
CA LEU A 8 22.52 7.99 30.02
C LEU A 8 21.19 8.49 29.43
N ALA A 9 20.60 7.67 28.54
CA ALA A 9 19.17 7.37 28.61
C ALA A 9 18.89 5.99 28.00
N LEU A 10 19.30 4.94 28.71
CA LEU A 10 18.61 3.65 28.66
C LEU A 10 17.18 3.92 29.18
N THR A 11 16.19 4.04 28.30
CA THR A 11 14.78 3.95 28.69
C THR A 11 14.28 2.57 28.34
N ALA A 12 14.30 1.71 29.35
CA ALA A 12 13.63 0.43 29.32
C ALA A 12 12.10 0.64 29.27
N SER A 13 11.48 -0.05 28.32
CA SER A 13 10.15 -0.67 28.37
C SER A 13 9.09 0.00 29.26
N THR A 14 8.11 0.63 28.61
CA THR A 14 6.71 0.35 28.95
C THR A 14 6.03 -0.14 27.68
N ALA A 15 6.01 -1.47 27.51
CA ALA A 15 5.02 -2.13 26.67
C ALA A 15 3.65 -1.87 27.29
N SER A 16 3.09 -0.68 27.04
CA SER A 16 1.66 -0.45 27.22
C SER A 16 0.98 -1.32 26.17
N ALA A 17 0.41 -2.44 26.62
CA ALA A 17 -0.42 -3.28 25.81
C ALA A 17 -1.53 -2.40 25.23
N ALA A 18 -1.37 -2.02 23.96
CA ALA A 18 -2.41 -1.34 23.23
C ALA A 18 -3.68 -2.19 23.37
N PRO A 19 -4.84 -1.59 23.71
CA PRO A 19 -6.08 -2.32 23.81
C PRO A 19 -6.25 -3.10 22.51
N ALA A 20 -6.39 -4.42 22.63
CA ALA A 20 -6.57 -5.31 21.49
C ALA A 20 -7.69 -4.73 20.62
N GLU A 21 -7.32 -4.16 19.47
CA GLU A 21 -8.28 -3.68 18.49
C GLU A 21 -9.19 -4.85 18.18
N GLN A 22 -10.42 -4.81 18.69
CA GLN A 22 -11.44 -5.76 18.30
C GLN A 22 -11.48 -5.74 16.78
N PRO A 23 -11.36 -6.90 16.11
CA PRO A 23 -11.45 -6.95 14.66
C PRO A 23 -12.87 -6.52 14.31
N VAL A 24 -13.03 -5.22 14.03
CA VAL A 24 -14.27 -4.64 13.53
C VAL A 24 -14.65 -5.51 12.37
N ALA A 25 -15.77 -6.21 12.48
CA ALA A 25 -16.23 -7.17 11.49
C ALA A 25 -16.33 -6.43 10.16
N ARG A 26 -15.26 -6.50 9.35
CA ARG A 26 -15.21 -5.89 8.03
C ARG A 26 -16.24 -6.70 7.25
N GLY A 27 -17.36 -6.05 6.92
CA GLY A 27 -18.36 -6.60 6.02
C GLY A 27 -17.69 -7.20 4.77
N PRO A 28 -18.37 -8.10 4.05
CA PRO A 28 -17.75 -8.96 3.03
C PRO A 28 -16.82 -8.14 2.13
N ALA A 29 -15.52 -8.33 2.32
CA ALA A 29 -14.51 -7.51 1.66
C ALA A 29 -14.66 -7.74 0.15
N ARG A 30 -15.13 -6.72 -0.59
CA ARG A 30 -15.35 -6.82 -2.04
C ARG A 30 -14.07 -7.22 -2.78
N GLU A 31 -14.22 -7.94 -3.88
CA GLU A 31 -13.11 -8.28 -4.78
C GLU A 31 -12.40 -7.01 -5.23
N LYS A 32 -11.07 -7.01 -5.14
CA LYS A 32 -10.27 -5.85 -5.54
C LYS A 32 -10.15 -5.88 -7.04
N LYS A 33 -10.22 -4.72 -7.70
CA LYS A 33 -10.02 -4.61 -9.14
C LYS A 33 -8.55 -4.25 -9.40
N PRO A 34 -7.70 -5.17 -9.90
CA PRO A 34 -6.26 -4.90 -10.02
C PRO A 34 -5.94 -3.74 -10.95
N LEU A 35 -6.67 -3.61 -12.06
CA LEU A 35 -6.54 -2.48 -12.98
C LEU A 35 -6.92 -1.15 -12.34
N LEU A 36 -7.92 -1.14 -11.46
CA LEU A 36 -8.30 0.05 -10.71
C LEU A 36 -7.21 0.43 -9.70
N ALA A 37 -6.66 -0.56 -8.96
CA ALA A 37 -5.57 -0.32 -8.02
C ALA A 37 -4.33 0.24 -8.75
N ALA A 38 -3.99 -0.32 -9.91
CA ALA A 38 -2.90 0.15 -10.76
C ALA A 38 -3.16 1.58 -11.26
N GLY A 39 -4.34 1.83 -11.82
CA GLY A 39 -4.72 3.14 -12.33
C GLY A 39 -4.70 4.22 -11.24
N LEU A 40 -5.27 3.91 -10.07
CA LEU A 40 -5.22 4.82 -8.92
C LEU A 40 -3.79 5.14 -8.52
N ASN A 41 -2.90 4.15 -8.45
CA ASN A 41 -1.51 4.37 -8.08
C ASN A 41 -0.69 5.07 -9.18
N TRP A 42 -1.10 4.94 -10.44
CA TRP A 42 -0.47 5.62 -11.58
C TRP A 42 -0.78 7.12 -11.57
N PHE A 43 -2.04 7.49 -11.32
CA PHE A 43 -2.45 8.90 -11.26
C PHE A 43 -2.05 9.56 -9.94
N VAL A 44 -2.19 8.86 -8.83
CA VAL A 44 -1.91 9.36 -7.49
C VAL A 44 -1.07 8.31 -6.75
N PRO A 45 0.26 8.47 -6.72
CA PRO A 45 1.16 7.55 -6.04
C PRO A 45 0.74 7.35 -4.57
N GLY A 46 0.30 6.15 -4.22
CA GLY A 46 -0.17 5.80 -2.87
C GLY A 46 -1.66 5.47 -2.79
N ALA A 47 -2.49 5.99 -3.71
CA ALA A 47 -3.94 5.79 -3.70
C ALA A 47 -4.34 4.32 -3.98
N GLY A 48 -3.59 3.63 -4.84
CA GLY A 48 -3.80 2.21 -5.11
C GLY A 48 -3.59 1.33 -3.87
N TYR A 49 -2.60 1.66 -3.05
CA TYR A 49 -2.33 0.96 -1.80
C TYR A 49 -3.37 1.25 -0.73
N MET A 50 -3.86 2.49 -0.63
CA MET A 50 -4.99 2.83 0.23
C MET A 50 -6.25 2.06 -0.17
N TYR A 51 -6.54 1.95 -1.47
CA TYR A 51 -7.64 1.14 -1.99
C TYR A 51 -7.49 -0.35 -1.64
N ASN A 52 -6.28 -0.89 -1.73
CA ASN A 52 -5.99 -2.28 -1.36
C ASN A 52 -6.10 -2.49 0.16
N GLY A 53 -5.75 -1.48 0.96
CA GLY A 53 -5.86 -1.48 2.43
C GLY A 53 -4.79 -2.32 3.13
N ARG A 54 -3.68 -2.62 2.44
CA ARG A 54 -2.63 -3.51 2.96
C ARG A 54 -1.37 -2.77 3.44
N LYS A 55 -1.00 -1.65 2.80
CA LYS A 55 0.16 -0.86 3.22
C LYS A 55 -0.25 0.22 4.23
N PRO A 56 0.60 0.51 5.23
CA PRO A 56 0.33 1.52 6.25
C PRO A 56 0.36 2.93 5.65
N ALA A 57 -0.43 3.84 6.25
CA ALA A 57 -0.52 5.25 5.84
C ALA A 57 0.85 5.96 5.85
N LEU A 58 1.78 5.50 6.69
CA LEU A 58 3.16 5.99 6.76
C LEU A 58 3.94 5.81 5.45
N VAL A 59 3.53 4.91 4.56
CA VAL A 59 4.15 4.72 3.24
C VAL A 59 3.41 5.50 2.18
N THR A 60 2.08 5.53 2.23
CA THR A 60 1.25 6.17 1.20
C THR A 60 1.26 7.69 1.27
N VAL A 61 1.32 8.26 2.48
CA VAL A 61 1.31 9.72 2.67
C VAL A 61 2.61 10.37 2.18
N PRO A 62 3.82 9.88 2.53
CA PRO A 62 5.06 10.44 1.98
C PRO A 62 5.18 10.26 0.46
N MET A 63 4.65 9.18 -0.11
CA MET A 63 4.60 9.01 -1.57
C MET A 63 3.75 10.09 -2.24
N MET A 64 2.53 10.33 -1.75
CA MET A 64 1.67 11.39 -2.28
C MET A 64 2.33 12.78 -2.10
N ALA A 65 2.91 13.04 -0.93
CA ALA A 65 3.61 14.29 -0.65
C ALA A 65 4.84 14.50 -1.56
N GLY A 66 5.62 13.45 -1.79
CA GLY A 66 6.76 13.47 -2.70
C GLY A 66 6.34 13.76 -4.14
N ALA A 67 5.29 13.10 -4.63
CA ALA A 67 4.74 13.37 -5.96
C ALA A 67 4.26 14.82 -6.10
N ALA A 68 3.48 15.31 -5.13
CA ALA A 68 3.00 16.70 -5.13
C ALA A 68 4.16 17.71 -5.06
N GLY A 69 5.18 17.44 -4.24
CA GLY A 69 6.38 18.27 -4.12
C GLY A 69 7.16 18.33 -5.43
N LEU A 70 7.29 17.19 -6.13
CA LEU A 70 7.94 17.16 -7.45
C LEU A 70 7.15 17.95 -8.49
N THR A 71 5.83 17.76 -8.55
CA THR A 71 4.95 18.51 -9.46
C THR A 71 5.01 20.02 -9.18
N TYR A 72 5.13 20.42 -7.91
CA TYR A 72 5.31 21.80 -7.51
C TYR A 72 6.62 22.40 -8.05
N ILE A 73 7.74 21.70 -7.84
CA ILE A 73 9.06 22.14 -8.32
C ILE A 73 9.08 22.22 -9.85
N GLU A 74 8.46 21.26 -10.52
CA GLU A 74 8.49 21.14 -11.98
C GLU A 74 7.62 22.19 -12.69
N ASN A 75 6.45 22.53 -12.14
CA ASN A 75 5.48 23.39 -12.83
C ASN A 75 5.31 24.79 -12.21
N PHE A 76 5.65 24.98 -10.93
CA PHE A 76 5.33 26.22 -10.21
C PHE A 76 6.56 26.95 -9.68
N HIS A 77 7.67 26.25 -9.45
CA HIS A 77 8.89 26.91 -9.02
C HIS A 77 9.56 27.62 -10.21
N GLN A 78 9.68 28.94 -10.12
CA GLN A 78 10.46 29.73 -11.05
C GLN A 78 11.90 29.82 -10.54
N PHE A 79 12.84 29.41 -11.37
CA PHE A 79 14.25 29.63 -11.16
C PHE A 79 14.66 30.97 -11.82
N ASP A 80 15.82 31.51 -11.46
CA ASP A 80 16.36 32.71 -12.11
C ASP A 80 16.57 32.43 -13.61
N GLY A 81 15.61 32.87 -14.43
CA GLY A 81 15.59 32.64 -15.88
C GLY A 81 14.40 31.87 -16.44
N GLY A 82 13.45 31.40 -15.60
CA GLY A 82 12.23 30.72 -16.06
C GLY A 82 11.97 29.39 -15.36
N THR A 83 11.19 28.53 -16.00
CA THR A 83 10.89 27.18 -15.50
C THR A 83 12.04 26.22 -15.75
N LEU A 84 12.09 25.09 -15.02
CA LEU A 84 13.13 24.06 -15.19
C LEU A 84 13.23 23.59 -16.65
N ARG A 85 12.09 23.54 -17.35
CA ARG A 85 12.01 23.16 -18.77
C ARG A 85 12.70 24.15 -19.70
N GLU A 86 12.66 25.45 -19.39
CA GLU A 86 13.22 26.52 -20.22
C GLU A 86 14.72 26.67 -20.02
N ILE A 87 15.20 26.43 -18.80
CA ILE A 87 16.61 26.57 -18.42
C ILE A 87 17.41 25.30 -18.75
N ASP A 88 16.84 24.12 -18.51
CA ASP A 88 17.51 22.84 -18.77
C ASP A 88 16.52 21.75 -19.19
N SER A 89 16.30 21.65 -20.50
CA SER A 89 15.42 20.64 -21.09
C SER A 89 15.87 19.20 -20.85
N THR A 90 17.17 18.98 -20.64
CA THR A 90 17.72 17.64 -20.40
C THR A 90 17.42 17.21 -18.97
N ALA A 91 17.65 18.07 -17.99
CA ALA A 91 17.27 17.81 -16.60
C ALA A 91 15.76 17.60 -16.45
N PHE A 92 14.95 18.38 -17.18
CA PHE A 92 13.51 18.16 -17.26
C PHE A 92 13.16 16.77 -17.81
N ALA A 93 13.74 16.37 -18.95
CA ALA A 93 13.49 15.06 -19.56
C ALA A 93 13.92 13.89 -18.65
N VAL A 94 15.05 14.03 -17.96
CA VAL A 94 15.53 13.01 -17.00
C VAL A 94 14.60 12.92 -15.79
N THR A 95 14.15 14.05 -15.25
CA THR A 95 13.18 14.09 -14.15
C THR A 95 11.87 13.43 -14.55
N PHE A 96 11.30 13.85 -15.68
CA PHE A 96 10.07 13.27 -16.23
C PHE A 96 10.21 11.77 -16.48
N GLY A 97 11.30 11.34 -17.12
CA GLY A 97 11.57 9.92 -17.38
C GLY A 97 11.69 9.11 -16.09
N SER A 98 12.35 9.67 -15.07
CA SER A 98 12.49 9.03 -13.76
C SER A 98 11.14 8.87 -13.06
N VAL A 99 10.31 9.91 -13.07
CA VAL A 99 8.94 9.86 -12.51
C VAL A 99 8.08 8.85 -13.25
N LEU A 100 8.17 8.80 -14.58
CA LEU A 100 7.42 7.86 -15.40
C LEU A 100 7.77 6.41 -15.03
N VAL A 101 9.06 6.09 -14.92
CA VAL A 101 9.53 4.76 -14.51
C VAL A 101 9.07 4.43 -13.09
N LEU A 102 9.20 5.38 -12.15
CA LEU A 102 8.82 5.19 -10.76
C LEU A 102 7.31 4.97 -10.61
N ASN A 103 6.47 5.80 -11.24
CA ASN A 103 5.02 5.64 -11.25
C ASN A 103 4.59 4.31 -11.90
N THR A 104 5.32 3.85 -12.92
CA THR A 104 5.10 2.53 -13.52
C THR A 104 5.34 1.40 -12.55
N GLY A 105 6.49 1.40 -11.86
CA GLY A 105 6.82 0.39 -10.86
C GLY A 105 5.77 0.31 -9.75
N LEU A 106 5.32 1.47 -9.27
CA LEU A 106 4.28 1.58 -8.24
C LEU A 106 2.92 1.05 -8.71
N ALA A 107 2.51 1.35 -9.95
CA ALA A 107 1.27 0.83 -10.51
C ALA A 107 1.30 -0.70 -10.65
N ILE A 108 2.43 -1.26 -11.10
CA ILE A 108 2.65 -2.71 -11.20
C ILE A 108 2.60 -3.37 -9.81
N ASP A 109 3.24 -2.77 -8.80
CA ASP A 109 3.21 -3.30 -7.44
C ASP A 109 1.78 -3.28 -6.86
N ALA A 110 1.05 -2.18 -7.02
CA ALA A 110 -0.34 -2.09 -6.58
C ALA A 110 -1.26 -3.09 -7.31
N TYR A 111 -1.04 -3.33 -8.61
CA TYR A 111 -1.72 -4.35 -9.39
C TYR A 111 -1.48 -5.75 -8.82
N ARG A 112 -0.20 -6.11 -8.62
CA ARG A 112 0.21 -7.41 -8.08
C ARG A 112 -0.35 -7.62 -6.69
N GLU A 113 -0.33 -6.58 -5.85
CA GLU A 113 -0.90 -6.63 -4.52
C GLU A 113 -2.41 -6.92 -4.54
N ALA A 114 -3.16 -6.22 -5.40
CA ALA A 114 -4.60 -6.45 -5.57
C ALA A 114 -4.90 -7.88 -6.06
N LYS A 115 -4.12 -8.38 -7.02
CA LYS A 115 -4.25 -9.75 -7.53
C LYS A 115 -3.98 -10.78 -6.43
N ASN A 116 -2.92 -10.60 -5.66
CA ASN A 116 -2.56 -11.48 -4.54
C ASN A 116 -3.64 -11.50 -3.44
N ILE A 117 -4.31 -10.36 -3.18
CA ILE A 117 -5.44 -10.29 -2.24
C ILE A 117 -6.61 -11.14 -2.73
N ASN A 118 -6.94 -11.08 -4.02
CA ASN A 118 -8.03 -11.88 -4.60
C ASN A 118 -7.68 -13.38 -4.61
N GLU A 119 -6.48 -13.74 -5.06
CA GLU A 119 -6.02 -15.15 -5.09
C GLU A 119 -5.98 -15.77 -3.68
N GLY A 120 -5.52 -15.02 -2.68
CA GLY A 120 -5.53 -15.46 -1.28
C GLY A 120 -6.95 -15.63 -0.72
N ARG A 121 -7.92 -14.86 -1.21
CA ARG A 121 -9.32 -15.01 -0.82
C ARG A 121 -9.95 -16.24 -1.45
N ASN A 122 -9.73 -16.47 -2.74
CA ASN A 122 -10.28 -17.64 -3.43
C ASN A 122 -9.80 -18.94 -2.76
N ARG A 123 -8.53 -19.00 -2.35
CA ARG A 123 -8.01 -20.11 -1.53
C ARG A 123 -8.70 -20.26 -0.17
N LYS A 124 -9.04 -19.17 0.52
CA LYS A 124 -9.78 -19.25 1.80
C LYS A 124 -11.24 -19.69 1.59
N ALA A 125 -11.87 -19.24 0.51
CA ALA A 125 -13.22 -19.64 0.16
C ALA A 125 -13.29 -21.14 -0.17
N SER A 126 -12.31 -21.68 -0.90
CA SER A 126 -12.24 -23.12 -1.20
C SER A 126 -11.95 -24.01 0.02
N LEU A 127 -11.35 -23.45 1.07
CA LEU A 127 -11.05 -24.14 2.33
C LEU A 127 -12.15 -23.95 3.39
N SER A 128 -13.21 -23.18 3.09
CA SER A 128 -14.32 -23.01 4.02
C SER A 128 -15.11 -24.32 4.06
N PRO A 129 -15.25 -24.98 5.24
CA PRO A 129 -15.92 -26.25 5.33
C PRO A 129 -17.36 -26.09 4.84
N THR A 130 -17.70 -26.77 3.75
CA THR A 130 -19.10 -26.99 3.40
C THR A 130 -19.70 -27.84 4.50
N THR A 131 -20.32 -27.20 5.48
CA THR A 131 -21.29 -27.86 6.36
C THR A 131 -22.45 -28.30 5.48
N PHE A 132 -22.42 -29.55 5.04
CA PHE A 132 -23.61 -30.21 4.55
C PHE A 132 -24.43 -30.59 5.77
N ALA A 133 -25.67 -30.08 5.84
CA ALA A 133 -26.67 -30.73 6.67
C ALA A 133 -27.01 -32.04 5.97
N ASP A 134 -26.77 -33.17 6.64
CA ASP A 134 -27.36 -34.45 6.22
C ASP A 134 -28.89 -34.30 6.15
N ALA A 135 -29.59 -35.15 5.40
CA ALA A 135 -31.05 -35.05 5.22
C ALA A 135 -31.83 -34.99 6.55
N ASP A 136 -31.21 -35.46 7.63
CA ASP A 136 -31.77 -35.58 8.97
C ASP A 136 -31.31 -34.45 9.93
N GLY A 137 -30.50 -33.49 9.46
CA GLY A 137 -30.09 -32.29 10.21
C GLY A 137 -29.17 -32.51 11.43
N THR A 138 -28.70 -33.74 11.68
CA THR A 138 -28.05 -34.11 12.95
C THR A 138 -26.53 -34.27 12.89
N ARG A 139 -25.90 -34.16 11.71
CA ARG A 139 -24.43 -34.24 11.57
C ARG A 139 -23.87 -33.04 10.83
N TYR A 140 -23.05 -32.24 11.54
CA TYR A 140 -22.17 -31.24 10.94
C TYR A 140 -20.80 -31.88 10.74
N GLY A 141 -20.56 -32.45 9.56
CA GLY A 141 -19.23 -32.88 9.13
C GLY A 141 -18.51 -31.76 8.38
N ALA A 142 -17.26 -31.47 8.75
CA ALA A 142 -16.38 -30.63 7.93
C ALA A 142 -15.62 -31.53 6.95
N GLU A 143 -15.97 -31.50 5.67
CA GLU A 143 -15.21 -32.20 4.63
C GLU A 143 -14.21 -31.23 4.00
N LEU A 144 -12.92 -31.55 4.06
CA LEU A 144 -11.87 -30.82 3.35
C LEU A 144 -11.81 -31.33 1.91
N ARG A 145 -12.46 -30.61 0.98
CA ARG A 145 -12.31 -30.90 -0.46
C ARG A 145 -11.00 -30.32 -0.98
N PHE A 146 -10.04 -31.20 -1.23
CA PHE A 146 -8.85 -30.87 -2.01
C PHE A 146 -9.19 -30.94 -3.50
N ALA A 147 -9.28 -29.79 -4.17
CA ALA A 147 -9.26 -29.73 -5.62
C ALA A 147 -7.79 -29.70 -6.06
N TRP A 148 -7.35 -30.79 -6.69
CA TRP A 148 -6.03 -30.91 -7.31
C TRP A 148 -6.08 -30.41 -8.76
#